data_AF-A0A6B3HB61-F1
#
_entry.id   AF-A0A6B3HB61-F1
#
_cell.length_a   1.000
_cell.length_b   1.000
_cell.length_c   1.000
_cell.angle_alpha   90.00
_cell.angle_beta   90.00
_cell.angle_gamma   90.00
#
_symmetry.space_group_name_H-M   'P 1'
#
loop_
_entity.id
_entity.type
_entity.pdbx_description
1 polymer ?
#
loop_
_entity_poly.entity_id
_entity_poly.type
_entity_poly.pdbx_seq_one_letter_code
_entity_poly.pdbx_strand_id
1 'polypeptide(L)'
;MSLITTLARLEAVEAGRAQPLATVRHRHLTDRPLVIVPLTTAGEAGAPLGALVGTDREAPRLLAVAQPRDRDLRFAFLAELAEAVLPHIEAYADV
;
A
#
# COMPACT_ATOMS: atom_id res chain seq x y z
N MET A 1 15.29 -2.08 -16.34
CA MET A 1 16.07 -1.80 -15.11
C MET A 1 16.54 -0.36 -15.16
N SER A 2 16.59 0.36 -14.04
CA SER A 2 17.10 1.73 -14.00
C SER A 2 18.63 1.76 -13.86
N LEU A 3 19.26 2.88 -14.22
CA LEU A 3 20.70 3.12 -14.03
C LEU A 3 21.13 2.94 -12.56
N ILE A 4 20.28 3.38 -11.61
CA ILE A 4 20.51 3.21 -10.17
C ILE A 4 20.60 1.73 -9.78
N THR A 5 19.74 0.87 -10.35
CA THR A 5 19.80 -0.57 -10.07
C THR A 5 21.06 -1.22 -10.63
N THR A 6 21.56 -0.73 -11.78
CA THR A 6 22.81 -1.21 -12.38
C THR A 6 24.03 -0.83 -11.54
N LEU A 7 24.12 0.43 -11.08
CA LEU A 7 25.22 0.90 -10.24
C LEU A 7 25.29 0.11 -8.92
N ALA A 8 24.17 -0.04 -8.23
CA ALA A 8 24.13 -0.76 -6.95
C ALA A 8 24.55 -2.24 -7.08
N ARG A 9 24.32 -2.86 -8.25
CA ARG A 9 24.81 -4.22 -8.52
C ARG A 9 26.32 -4.28 -8.72
N LEU A 10 26.90 -3.31 -9.42
CA LEU A 10 28.36 -3.22 -9.60
C LEU A 10 29.05 -3.02 -8.25
N GLU A 11 28.54 -2.10 -7.44
CA GLU A 11 29.03 -1.85 -6.08
C GLU A 11 28.86 -3.07 -5.16
N ALA A 12 27.84 -3.89 -5.36
CA ALA A 12 27.64 -5.13 -4.60
C ALA A 12 28.67 -6.21 -4.96
N VAL A 13 29.01 -6.31 -6.25
CA VAL A 13 30.06 -7.22 -6.73
C VAL A 13 31.42 -6.80 -6.19
N GLU A 14 31.74 -5.50 -6.25
CA GLU A 14 33.00 -4.96 -5.76
C GLU A 14 33.14 -5.12 -4.24
N ALA A 15 32.10 -4.80 -3.47
CA ALA A 15 32.13 -4.86 -2.02
C ALA A 15 31.93 -6.28 -1.45
N GLY A 16 31.59 -7.27 -2.28
CA GLY A 16 31.29 -8.64 -1.84
C GLY A 16 30.08 -8.77 -0.92
N ARG A 17 29.19 -7.78 -0.91
CA ARG A 17 27.99 -7.73 -0.05
C ARG A 17 26.86 -7.01 -0.75
N ALA A 18 25.61 -7.30 -0.36
CA ALA A 18 24.46 -6.58 -0.86
C ALA A 18 24.57 -5.07 -0.56
N GLN A 19 24.19 -4.23 -1.53
CA GLN A 19 24.12 -2.79 -1.34
C GLN A 19 22.70 -2.34 -0.97
N PRO A 20 22.55 -1.47 0.04
CA PRO A 20 21.26 -0.86 0.36
C PRO A 20 20.76 -0.03 -0.83
N LEU A 21 19.61 -0.38 -1.38
CA LEU A 21 18.98 0.41 -2.46
C LEU A 21 18.22 1.65 -1.94
N ALA A 22 18.01 1.72 -0.62
CA ALA A 22 17.38 2.86 0.04
C ALA A 22 17.91 2.94 1.49
N THR A 23 18.18 4.15 1.96
CA THR A 23 18.60 4.42 3.36
C THR A 23 17.45 4.23 4.34
N VAL A 24 16.21 4.43 3.87
CA VAL A 24 14.95 4.17 4.59
C VAL A 24 13.90 3.75 3.57
N ARG A 25 13.08 2.74 3.91
CA ARG A 25 11.96 2.31 3.06
C ARG A 25 10.72 3.21 3.17
N HIS A 26 10.70 4.12 4.14
CA HIS A 26 9.54 4.94 4.49
C HIS A 26 10.03 6.31 4.98
N ARG A 27 9.38 7.39 4.53
CA ARG A 27 9.57 8.73 5.08
C ARG A 27 8.36 9.05 5.95
N HIS A 28 8.60 9.46 7.19
CA HIS A 28 7.52 9.87 8.10
C HIS A 28 6.98 11.22 7.64
N LEU A 29 5.76 11.26 7.12
CA LEU A 29 5.13 12.47 6.61
C LEU A 29 4.19 13.11 7.63
N THR A 30 3.61 12.30 8.52
CA THR A 30 2.58 12.73 9.48
C THR A 30 2.69 11.87 10.74
N ASP A 31 2.29 12.40 11.90
CA ASP A 31 2.25 11.68 13.18
C ASP A 31 1.19 10.57 13.23
N ARG A 32 0.29 10.54 12.25
CA ARG A 32 -0.77 9.52 12.13
C ARG A 32 -0.77 8.98 10.71
N PRO A 33 0.24 8.17 10.32
CA PRO A 33 0.36 7.69 8.95
C PRO A 33 -0.84 6.80 8.59
N LEU A 34 -1.41 7.02 7.40
CA LEU A 34 -2.35 6.07 6.80
C LEU A 34 -1.59 4.86 6.27
N VAL A 35 -1.99 3.67 6.71
CA VAL A 35 -1.47 2.38 6.24
C VAL A 35 -2.55 1.69 5.43
N ILE A 36 -2.19 1.19 4.23
CA ILE A 36 -3.02 0.35 3.38
C ILE A 36 -2.25 -0.95 3.11
N VAL A 37 -2.84 -2.07 3.49
CA VAL A 37 -2.32 -3.41 3.21
C VAL A 37 -3.28 -4.12 2.26
N PRO A 38 -3.01 -4.15 0.95
CA PRO A 38 -3.80 -4.92 0.01
C PRO A 38 -3.72 -6.40 0.35
N LEU A 39 -4.86 -7.07 0.43
CA LEU A 39 -4.93 -8.50 0.66
C LEU A 39 -5.14 -9.19 -0.68
N THR A 40 -4.20 -10.06 -1.04
CA THR A 40 -4.35 -10.92 -2.21
C THR A 40 -5.37 -12.01 -1.91
N THR A 41 -6.62 -11.73 -2.22
CA THR A 41 -7.74 -12.65 -2.12
C THR A 41 -7.82 -13.54 -3.37
N ALA A 42 -8.29 -14.78 -3.23
CA ALA A 42 -8.47 -15.69 -4.35
C ALA A 42 -9.54 -15.16 -5.32
N GLY A 43 -9.11 -14.52 -6.41
CA GLY A 43 -10.01 -13.95 -7.41
C GLY A 43 -9.28 -12.96 -8.29
N GLU A 44 -8.82 -13.44 -9.45
CA GLU A 44 -8.20 -12.68 -10.54
C GLU A 44 -6.94 -11.87 -10.20
N ALA A 45 -5.94 -11.90 -11.10
CA ALA A 45 -4.73 -11.12 -10.90
C ALA A 45 -5.08 -9.62 -10.95
N GLY A 46 -4.87 -8.90 -9.83
CA GLY A 46 -4.96 -7.45 -9.78
C GLY A 46 -6.29 -6.87 -9.30
N ALA A 47 -7.24 -7.67 -8.84
CA ALA A 47 -8.42 -7.16 -8.14
C ALA A 47 -8.16 -7.17 -6.62
N PRO A 48 -7.96 -6.02 -5.95
CA PRO A 48 -7.97 -5.99 -4.49
C PRO A 48 -9.40 -6.31 -4.03
N LEU A 49 -9.62 -7.52 -3.50
CA LEU A 49 -10.91 -7.92 -2.90
C LEU A 49 -10.83 -7.95 -1.38
N GLY A 50 -9.75 -7.39 -0.83
CA GLY A 50 -9.64 -7.08 0.58
C GLY A 50 -8.52 -6.10 0.84
N ALA A 51 -8.66 -5.33 1.92
CA ALA A 51 -7.64 -4.43 2.41
C ALA A 51 -7.76 -4.29 3.92
N LEU A 52 -6.62 -4.24 4.60
CA LEU A 52 -6.55 -3.69 5.96
C LEU A 52 -6.12 -2.22 5.83
N VAL A 53 -6.90 -1.30 6.41
CA VAL A 53 -6.68 0.15 6.29
C VAL A 53 -6.87 0.85 7.63
N GLY A 54 -6.03 1.83 7.94
CA GLY A 54 -6.18 2.63 9.15
C GLY A 54 -5.02 3.56 9.44
N THR A 55 -5.22 4.42 10.44
CA THR A 55 -4.17 5.28 11.03
C THR A 55 -3.80 4.88 12.46
N ASP A 56 -4.62 4.03 13.09
CA ASP A 56 -4.35 3.41 14.39
C ASP A 56 -3.98 1.94 14.18
N ARG A 57 -2.84 1.54 14.74
CA ARG A 57 -2.32 0.18 14.68
C ARG A 57 -3.22 -0.81 15.42
N GLU A 58 -3.85 -0.40 16.52
CA GLU A 58 -4.65 -1.28 17.38
C GLU A 58 -6.12 -1.35 16.94
N ALA A 59 -6.55 -0.45 16.05
CA ALA A 59 -7.91 -0.39 15.53
C ALA A 59 -7.98 -0.25 13.99
N PRO A 60 -7.38 -1.16 13.21
CA PRO A 60 -7.49 -1.12 11.76
C PRO A 60 -8.87 -1.58 11.28
N ARG A 61 -9.35 -1.02 10.16
CA ARG A 61 -10.52 -1.53 9.43
C ARG A 61 -10.10 -2.65 8.47
N LEU A 62 -10.72 -3.81 8.61
CA LEU A 62 -10.64 -4.87 7.61
C LEU A 62 -11.83 -4.78 6.66
N LEU A 63 -11.55 -4.59 5.38
CA LEU A 63 -12.53 -4.61 4.29
C LEU A 63 -12.31 -5.87 3.47
N ALA A 64 -13.37 -6.60 3.14
CA ALA A 64 -13.29 -7.82 2.34
C ALA A 64 -14.57 -8.01 1.50
N VAL A 65 -14.41 -8.45 0.25
CA VAL A 65 -15.51 -8.77 -0.64
C VAL A 65 -15.90 -10.23 -0.42
N ALA A 66 -17.08 -10.46 0.14
CA ALA A 66 -17.57 -11.81 0.43
C ALA A 66 -17.78 -12.68 -0.83
N GLN A 67 -18.15 -12.07 -1.96
CA GLN A 67 -18.19 -12.74 -3.26
C GLN A 67 -17.35 -12.02 -4.33
N PRO A 68 -16.13 -12.50 -4.61
CA PRO A 68 -15.21 -11.93 -5.61
C PRO A 68 -15.79 -11.67 -7.00
N ARG A 69 -16.74 -12.50 -7.43
CA ARG A 69 -17.36 -12.42 -8.76
C ARG A 69 -18.55 -11.46 -8.81
N ASP A 70 -19.02 -11.02 -7.66
CA ASP A 70 -20.11 -10.06 -7.56
C ASP A 70 -19.55 -8.65 -7.83
N ARG A 71 -20.07 -8.00 -8.87
CA ARG A 71 -19.63 -6.69 -9.31
C ARG A 71 -20.04 -5.60 -8.31
N ASP A 72 -21.21 -5.70 -7.73
CA ASP A 72 -21.76 -4.67 -6.85
C ASP A 72 -21.02 -4.67 -5.51
N LEU A 73 -20.72 -5.85 -4.97
CA LEU A 73 -19.90 -5.98 -3.76
C LEU A 73 -18.47 -5.44 -3.96
N ARG A 74 -17.90 -5.60 -5.15
CA ARG A 74 -16.60 -5.00 -5.48
C ARG A 74 -16.64 -3.47 -5.52
N PHE A 75 -17.71 -2.87 -6.03
CA PHE A 75 -17.86 -1.42 -6.01
C PHE A 75 -18.14 -0.88 -4.61
N ALA A 76 -18.95 -1.59 -3.83
CA ALA A 76 -19.18 -1.27 -2.42
C ALA A 76 -17.86 -1.26 -1.64
N PHE A 77 -17.00 -2.27 -1.83
CA PHE A 77 -15.66 -2.30 -1.26
C PHE A 77 -14.81 -1.06 -1.62
N LEU A 78 -14.82 -0.63 -2.89
CA LEU A 78 -14.09 0.57 -3.31
C LEU A 78 -14.63 1.84 -2.67
N ALA A 79 -15.96 1.94 -2.51
CA ALA A 79 -16.59 3.06 -1.81
C ALA A 79 -16.21 3.08 -0.32
N GLU A 80 -16.28 1.95 0.37
CA GLU A 80 -15.86 1.83 1.77
C GLU A 80 -14.38 2.13 1.97
N LEU A 81 -13.54 1.71 1.02
CA LEU A 81 -12.11 2.04 1.03
C LEU A 81 -11.90 3.55 0.85
N ALA A 82 -12.65 4.18 -0.07
CA ALA A 82 -12.59 5.62 -0.27
C ALA A 82 -13.02 6.39 0.99
N GLU A 83 -14.09 5.97 1.67
CA GLU A 83 -14.51 6.55 2.96
C GLU A 83 -13.41 6.47 4.04
N ALA A 84 -12.61 5.41 4.04
CA ALA A 84 -11.50 5.27 4.99
C ALA A 84 -10.27 6.11 4.63
N VAL A 85 -10.04 6.36 3.33
CA VAL A 85 -8.80 6.96 2.81
C VAL A 85 -8.94 8.45 2.53
N LEU A 86 -10.03 8.88 1.90
CA LEU A 86 -10.21 10.26 1.43
C LEU A 86 -10.13 11.29 2.55
N PRO A 87 -10.81 11.11 3.72
CA PRO A 87 -10.72 12.10 4.80
C PRO A 87 -9.28 12.33 5.29
N HIS A 88 -8.43 11.29 5.23
CA HIS A 88 -7.03 11.42 5.60
C HIS A 88 -6.25 12.24 4.57
N ILE A 89 -6.48 12.01 3.27
CA ILE A 89 -5.78 12.73 2.19
C ILE A 89 -6.25 14.19 2.14
N GLU A 90 -7.56 14.42 2.22
CA GLU A 90 -8.18 15.74 2.17
C GLU A 90 -7.72 16.64 3.31
N ALA A 91 -7.39 16.07 4.48
CA ALA A 91 -6.83 16.83 5.60
C ALA A 91 -5.47 17.50 5.29
N TYR A 92 -4.80 17.11 4.19
CA TYR A 92 -3.54 17.71 3.74
C TYR A 92 -3.65 18.33 2.33
N ALA A 93 -4.85 18.42 1.75
CA ALA A 93 -5.05 19.09 0.49
C ALA A 93 -5.05 20.61 0.68
N ASP A 94 -4.47 21.35 -0.28
CA ASP A 94 -4.58 22.80 -0.32
C ASP A 94 -6.04 23.20 -0.64
N VAL A 95 -6.51 24.29 -0.01
CA VAL A 95 -7.87 24.84 -0.20
C VAL A 95 -7.98 25.62 -1.50
#